data_AF-A0A378CCV5-F1
#
_entry.id   AF-A0A378CCV5-F1
#
_cell.length_a   1.000
_cell.length_b   1.000
_cell.length_c   1.000
_cell.angle_alpha   90.00
_cell.angle_beta   90.00
_cell.angle_gamma   90.00
#
_symmetry.space_group_name_H-M   'P 1'
#
loop_
_entity.id
_entity.type
_entity.pdbx_description
1 polymer ?
#
loop_
_entity_poly.entity_id
_entity_poly.type
_entity_poly.pdbx_seq_one_letter_code
_entity_poly.pdbx_strand_id
1 'polypeptide(L)' 'MTSSLSRHPAFLSLQGGINFRDLGGQLAADGRRVRSGKLLRSGALNRLTAEDLNHLDTFPLSRVLDYRDPER' A
#
# COMPACT_ATOMS: atom_id res chain seq x y z
N MET A 1 -4.40 -5.83 -28.23
CA MET A 1 -3.07 -5.33 -27.83
C MET A 1 -3.22 -4.50 -26.54
N THR A 2 -3.41 -5.14 -25.39
CA THR A 2 -3.42 -4.42 -24.11
C THR A 2 -1.98 -4.18 -23.71
N SER A 3 -1.52 -2.93 -23.84
CA SER A 3 -0.24 -2.46 -23.32
C SER A 3 -0.13 -2.85 -21.84
N SER A 4 0.86 -3.67 -21.51
CA SER A 4 1.27 -3.87 -20.12
C SER A 4 1.89 -2.55 -19.65
N LEU A 5 1.06 -1.68 -19.08
CA LEU A 5 1.55 -0.50 -18.38
C LEU A 5 2.51 -1.01 -17.29
N SER A 6 3.79 -0.65 -17.43
CA SER A 6 4.79 -0.87 -16.38
C SER A 6 4.22 -0.27 -15.09
N ARG A 7 3.82 -1.15 -14.16
CA ARG A 7 3.28 -0.71 -12.87
C ARG A 7 4.42 0.01 -12.16
N HIS A 8 4.16 1.22 -11.71
CA HIS A 8 5.10 1.99 -10.90
C HIS A 8 5.67 1.09 -9.78
N PRO A 9 6.99 1.05 -9.54
CA PRO A 9 7.64 0.06 -8.66
C PRO A 9 7.11 0.04 -7.22
N ALA A 10 6.54 1.16 -6.77
CA ALA A 10 5.84 1.26 -5.50
C ALA A 10 4.51 0.47 -5.42
N PHE A 11 3.94 -0.01 -6.53
CA PHE A 11 2.60 -0.59 -6.56
C PHE A 11 2.59 -2.02 -6.01
N LEU A 12 1.72 -2.30 -5.03
CA LEU A 12 1.47 -3.66 -4.57
C LEU A 12 0.31 -4.25 -5.37
N SER A 13 0.56 -5.38 -6.04
CA SER A 13 -0.47 -6.12 -6.76
C SER A 13 -1.35 -6.90 -5.78
N LEU A 14 -2.40 -6.24 -5.31
CA LEU A 14 -3.49 -6.83 -4.54
C LEU A 14 -4.75 -6.88 -5.41
N GLN A 15 -5.54 -7.94 -5.29
CA GLN A 15 -6.77 -8.16 -6.05
C GLN A 15 -7.83 -7.10 -5.68
N GLY A 16 -8.04 -6.88 -4.39
CA GLY A 16 -8.99 -5.93 -3.83
C GLY A 16 -8.38 -4.58 -3.45
N GLY A 17 -7.05 -4.45 -3.54
CA GLY A 17 -6.35 -3.23 -3.11
C GLY A 17 -6.63 -2.03 -4.02
N ILE A 18 -7.11 -0.94 -3.41
CA ILE A 18 -7.31 0.34 -4.11
C ILE A 18 -6.06 1.20 -3.94
N ASN A 19 -5.37 1.51 -5.05
CA ASN A 19 -4.21 2.40 -5.08
C ASN A 19 -3.14 2.06 -4.00
N PHE A 20 -2.93 0.76 -3.77
CA PHE A 20 -2.08 0.25 -2.70
C PHE A 20 -0.60 0.38 -3.08
N ARG A 21 0.21 1.02 -2.23
CA ARG A 21 1.62 1.31 -2.53
C ARG A 21 2.54 1.21 -1.32
N ASP A 22 3.77 0.74 -1.55
CA ASP A 22 4.90 0.90 -0.65
C ASP A 22 5.57 2.25 -0.92
N LEU A 23 5.71 3.08 0.12
CA LEU A 23 6.38 4.37 0.04
C LEU A 23 7.90 4.26 0.26
N GLY A 24 8.43 3.03 0.31
CA GLY A 24 9.87 2.75 0.26
C GLY A 24 10.61 3.56 -0.80
N GLY A 25 11.74 4.14 -0.41
CA GLY A 25 12.60 4.93 -1.29
C GLY A 25 12.16 6.38 -1.49
N GLN A 26 10.96 6.79 -1.08
CA GLN A 26 10.54 8.20 -1.11
C GLN A 26 11.44 9.06 -0.23
N LEU A 27 11.76 10.26 -0.71
CA LEU A 27 12.56 11.24 0.02
C LEU A 27 11.69 11.98 1.03
N ALA A 28 12.09 11.96 2.29
CA ALA A 28 11.49 12.76 3.35
C ALA A 28 12.04 14.19 3.31
N ALA A 29 11.32 15.12 3.94
CA ALA A 29 11.67 16.54 3.96
C ALA A 29 13.07 16.83 4.55
N ASP A 30 13.59 15.92 5.37
CA ASP A 30 14.92 16.01 5.99
C ASP A 30 16.03 15.31 5.17
N GLY A 31 15.74 14.91 3.94
CA GLY A 31 16.69 14.25 3.04
C GLY A 31 16.89 12.75 3.29
N ARG A 32 16.25 12.16 4.30
CA ARG A 32 16.28 10.70 4.52
C ARG A 32 15.32 9.99 3.58
N ARG A 33 15.51 8.68 3.38
CA ARG A 33 14.60 7.84 2.59
C ARG A 33 13.77 6.92 3.49
N VAL A 34 12.50 6.74 3.12
CA VAL A 34 11.62 5.75 3.74
C VAL A 34 12.18 4.35 3.47
N ARG A 35 12.29 3.52 4.51
CA ARG A 35 12.67 2.11 4.35
C ARG A 35 11.51 1.34 3.69
N SER A 36 11.81 0.52 2.69
CA SER A 36 10.80 -0.31 2.02
C SER A 36 10.08 -1.25 2.99
N GLY A 37 8.79 -1.47 2.75
CA GLY A 37 7.92 -2.31 3.57
C GLY A 37 7.60 -1.74 4.97
N LYS A 38 7.94 -0.47 5.25
CA LYS A 38 7.68 0.17 6.55
C LYS A 38 6.56 1.20 6.54
N LEU A 39 6.21 1.74 5.38
CA LEU A 39 5.11 2.69 5.24
C LEU A 39 4.35 2.40 3.96
N LEU A 40 3.13 1.91 4.12
CA LEU A 40 2.22 1.62 3.01
C LEU A 40 1.11 2.68 2.98
N ARG A 41 0.56 2.93 1.79
CA ARG A 41 -0.66 3.72 1.61
C ARG A 41 -1.67 2.94 0.77
N SER A 42 -2.95 3.21 1.00
CA SER A 42 -4.04 2.65 0.22
C SER A 42 -5.24 3.60 0.20
N GLY A 43 -6.22 3.28 -0.64
CA GLY A 43 -7.59 3.71 -0.42
C GLY A 43 -8.29 2.83 0.61
N ALA A 44 -9.61 2.69 0.49
CA ALA A 44 -10.40 1.85 1.38
C ALA A 44 -9.95 0.38 1.36
N LEU A 45 -10.00 -0.26 2.54
CA LEU A 45 -9.56 -1.63 2.76
C LEU A 45 -10.69 -2.67 2.70
N ASN A 46 -11.94 -2.23 2.56
CA ASN A 46 -13.14 -3.08 2.61
C ASN A 46 -13.30 -4.06 1.43
N ARG A 47 -12.39 -4.00 0.44
CA ARG A 47 -12.37 -4.90 -0.72
C ARG A 47 -11.26 -5.94 -0.68
N LEU A 48 -10.37 -5.89 0.32
CA LEU A 48 -9.25 -6.84 0.41
C LEU A 48 -9.76 -8.28 0.48
N THR A 49 -9.17 -9.14 -0.33
CA THR A 49 -9.46 -10.58 -0.31
C THR A 49 -8.68 -11.29 0.79
N ALA A 50 -9.02 -12.54 1.09
CA ALA A 50 -8.24 -13.36 2.02
C ALA A 50 -6.79 -13.54 1.52
N GLU A 51 -6.60 -13.65 0.20
CA GLU A 51 -5.27 -13.73 -0.42
C GLU A 51 -4.50 -12.41 -0.25
N ASP A 52 -5.16 -11.26 -0.40
CA ASP A 52 -4.54 -9.96 -0.12
C ASP A 52 -4.09 -9.85 1.34
N LEU A 53 -4.93 -10.30 2.29
CA LEU A 53 -4.60 -10.29 3.71
C LEU A 53 -3.41 -11.20 4.03
N ASN A 54 -3.38 -12.41 3.46
CA ASN A 54 -2.23 -13.32 3.61
C ASN A 54 -0.94 -12.71 3.07
N HIS A 55 -1.01 -12.00 1.93
CA HIS A 55 0.15 -11.30 1.40
C HIS A 55 0.58 -10.14 2.32
N LEU A 56 -0.37 -9.35 2.83
CA LEU A 56 -0.08 -8.25 3.75
C LEU A 56 0.49 -8.73 5.10
N ASP A 57 0.15 -9.94 5.54
CA ASP A 57 0.70 -10.56 6.77
C ASP A 57 2.21 -10.84 6.67
N THR A 58 2.77 -10.88 5.45
CA THR A 58 4.23 -10.99 5.25
C THR A 58 4.98 -9.70 5.57
N PHE A 59 4.26 -8.57 5.67
CA PHE A 59 4.85 -7.29 6.05
C PHE A 59 4.79 -7.14 7.58
N PRO A 60 5.77 -6.46 8.21
CA PRO A 60 5.77 -6.19 9.64
C PRO A 60 4.82 -5.03 9.99
N LEU A 61 3.56 -5.10 9.53
CA LEU A 61 2.52 -4.12 9.79
C LEU A 61 1.99 -4.33 11.22
N SER A 62 1.96 -3.24 11.99
CA SER A 62 1.47 -3.27 13.37
C SER A 62 0.33 -2.29 13.62
N ARG A 63 0.09 -1.36 12.69
CA ARG A 63 -0.90 -0.30 12.84
C ARG A 63 -1.52 0.07 11.50
N VAL A 64 -2.83 0.35 11.55
CA VAL A 64 -3.59 0.99 10.47
C VAL A 64 -4.00 2.37 10.97
N LEU A 65 -3.63 3.42 10.23
CA LEU A 65 -4.09 4.78 10.49
C LEU A 65 -5.25 5.06 9.53
N ASP A 66 -6.47 4.95 10.04
CA ASP A 66 -7.68 5.18 9.27
C ASP A 66 -8.10 6.65 9.36
N TYR A 67 -7.98 7.37 8.24
CA TYR A 67 -8.36 8.77 8.15
C TYR A 67 -9.82 8.98 7.72
N ARG A 68 -10.61 7.90 7.58
CA ARG A 68 -12.02 8.02 7.23
C ARG A 68 -12.80 8.62 8.41
N ASP A 69 -13.82 9.40 8.06
CA ASP A 69 -14.78 9.89 9.02
C ASP A 69 -15.65 8.70 9.49
N PRO A 70 -15.71 8.38 10.79
CA PRO A 70 -16.50 7.26 11.28
C PRO A 70 -18.01 7.46 11.08
N GLU A 71 -18.46 8.70 10.87
CA GLU A 71 -19.87 9.05 10.73
C GLU A 71 -20.32 9.17 9.26
N ARG A 72 -19.47 8.80 8.29
CA ARG A 72 -19.71 8.97 6.85
C ARG A 72 -19.37 7.76 5.99
#